data_AF-A0A0F9AZZ0-F1
#
_entry.id   AF-A0A0F9AZZ0-F1
#
_cell.length_a   1.000
_cell.length_b   1.000
_cell.length_c   1.000
_cell.angle_alpha   90.00
_cell.angle_beta   90.00
_cell.angle_gamma   90.00
#
_symmetry.space_group_name_H-M   'P 1'
#
loop_
_entity.id
_entity.type
_entity.pdbx_description
1 polymer ?
#
loop_
_entity_poly.entity_id
_entity_poly.type
_entity_poly.pdbx_seq_one_letter_code
_entity_poly.pdbx_strand_id
1 'polypeptide(L)'
;MEHTDWPFSSNAIRLSLREWGWAVLICVIACLLIPVAWSGMEKYEPGADYRLPYRISDDYWMFERWCEQSSAEYPFLVLGDSVMWGQYVKSEHTLAHFLNEQAGKEVFANLGLDGIHPIAMAGLIRYYGK
;
A
#
# COMPACT_ATOMS: atom_id res chain seq x y z
N MET A 1 0.07 -39.93 46.91
CA MET A 1 0.44 -38.65 46.28
C MET A 1 -0.76 -38.20 45.48
N GLU A 2 -1.59 -37.33 46.04
CA GLU A 2 -2.73 -36.74 45.35
C GLU A 2 -2.22 -35.79 44.26
N HIS A 3 -2.51 -36.11 43.00
CA HIS A 3 -2.39 -35.19 41.90
C HIS A 3 -3.46 -34.12 42.10
N THR A 4 -3.08 -32.92 42.53
CA THR A 4 -4.00 -31.78 42.52
C THR A 4 -4.21 -31.41 41.06
N ASP A 5 -5.37 -31.80 40.51
CA ASP A 5 -5.85 -31.36 39.22
C ASP A 5 -6.18 -29.86 39.33
N TRP A 6 -5.18 -29.01 39.11
CA TRP A 6 -5.41 -27.59 38.90
C TRP A 6 -6.12 -27.48 37.56
N PRO A 7 -7.43 -27.14 37.52
CA PRO A 7 -8.15 -27.17 36.26
C PRO A 7 -7.54 -26.19 35.26
N PHE A 8 -6.86 -25.13 35.74
CA PHE A 8 -6.34 -24.03 34.93
C PHE A 8 -4.97 -23.52 35.43
N SER A 9 -4.12 -23.09 34.50
CA SER A 9 -2.80 -22.51 34.78
C SER A 9 -2.89 -21.02 35.13
N SER A 10 -1.90 -20.51 35.87
CA SER A 10 -1.85 -19.11 36.34
C SER A 10 -1.75 -18.06 35.21
N ASN A 11 -1.54 -18.48 33.96
CA ASN A 11 -1.46 -17.61 32.78
C ASN A 11 -2.74 -17.65 31.92
N ALA A 12 -3.80 -18.33 32.37
CA ALA A 12 -5.04 -18.43 31.62
C ALA A 12 -5.90 -17.17 31.81
N ILE A 13 -5.71 -16.16 30.93
CA ILE A 13 -6.61 -15.01 30.85
C ILE A 13 -7.95 -15.48 30.32
N ARG A 14 -9.00 -15.34 31.13
CA ARG A 14 -10.37 -15.74 30.77
C ARG A 14 -11.24 -14.52 30.75
N LEU A 15 -11.72 -14.20 29.56
CA LEU A 15 -12.68 -13.13 29.37
C LEU A 15 -14.08 -13.72 29.47
N SER A 16 -14.92 -13.12 30.29
CA SER A 16 -16.36 -13.29 30.24
C SER A 16 -16.91 -12.83 28.87
N LEU A 17 -18.14 -13.23 28.53
CA LEU A 17 -18.81 -12.77 27.30
C LEU A 17 -18.83 -11.25 27.14
N ARG A 18 -19.01 -10.51 28.25
CA ARG A 18 -18.97 -9.05 28.26
C ARG A 18 -17.57 -8.52 27.93
N GLU A 19 -16.54 -9.11 28.51
CA GLU A 19 -15.15 -8.71 28.27
C GLU A 19 -14.70 -9.06 26.84
N TRP A 20 -15.17 -10.17 26.28
CA TRP A 20 -15.03 -10.47 24.85
C TRP A 20 -15.67 -9.39 23.97
N GLY A 21 -16.85 -8.89 24.35
CA GLY A 21 -17.50 -7.77 23.66
C GLY A 21 -16.63 -6.52 23.64
N TRP A 22 -16.02 -6.16 24.77
CA TRP A 22 -15.07 -5.05 24.84
C TRP A 22 -13.80 -5.29 24.04
N ALA A 23 -13.23 -6.50 24.09
CA ALA A 23 -12.04 -6.85 23.32
C ALA A 23 -12.29 -6.70 21.82
N VAL A 24 -13.41 -7.24 21.31
CA VAL A 24 -13.81 -7.08 19.90
C VAL A 24 -14.01 -5.62 19.56
N LEU A 25 -14.71 -4.85 20.41
CA LEU A 25 -14.92 -3.42 20.16
C LEU A 25 -13.60 -2.65 20.06
N ILE A 26 -12.66 -2.90 20.99
CA ILE A 26 -11.34 -2.26 20.97
C ILE A 26 -10.57 -2.67 19.71
N CYS A 27 -10.58 -3.95 19.35
CA CYS A 27 -9.94 -4.42 18.12
C CYS A 27 -10.52 -3.75 16.87
N VAL A 28 -11.85 -3.65 16.76
CA VAL A 28 -12.51 -2.98 15.64
C VAL A 28 -12.13 -1.50 15.58
N ILE A 29 -12.20 -0.80 16.72
CA ILE A 29 -11.80 0.61 16.81
C ILE A 29 -10.33 0.77 16.38
N ALA A 30 -9.43 -0.08 16.86
CA ALA A 30 -8.02 -0.04 16.51
C ALA A 30 -7.80 -0.28 15.00
N CYS A 31 -8.44 -1.31 14.43
CA CYS A 31 -8.34 -1.62 12.99
C CYS A 31 -8.85 -0.49 12.09
N LEU A 32 -9.85 0.29 12.54
CA LEU A 32 -10.40 1.41 11.77
C LEU A 32 -9.62 2.72 11.98
N LEU A 33 -9.20 3.00 13.21
CA LEU A 33 -8.56 4.29 13.54
C LEU A 33 -7.06 4.32 13.25
N ILE A 34 -6.35 3.20 13.43
CA ILE A 34 -4.89 3.18 13.23
C ILE A 34 -4.51 3.56 11.80
N PRO A 35 -5.13 2.99 10.73
CA PRO A 35 -4.76 3.35 9.36
C PRO A 35 -5.00 4.83 9.06
N VAL A 36 -6.14 5.37 9.52
CA VAL A 36 -6.52 6.78 9.32
C VAL A 36 -5.59 7.72 10.08
N ALA A 37 -5.21 7.38 11.31
CA ALA A 37 -4.27 8.18 12.08
C ALA A 37 -2.87 8.14 11.45
N TRP A 38 -2.46 6.97 10.97
CA TRP A 38 -1.15 6.78 10.37
C TRP A 38 -0.99 7.51 9.03
N SER A 39 -2.01 7.51 8.16
CA SER A 39 -1.93 8.25 6.88
C SER A 39 -1.64 9.74 7.05
N GLY A 40 -2.15 10.35 8.13
CA GLY A 40 -1.92 11.76 8.45
C GLY A 40 -0.59 12.03 9.18
N MET A 41 -0.02 11.03 9.86
CA MET A 41 1.27 11.16 10.56
C MET A 41 2.46 10.82 9.67
N GLU A 42 2.26 9.90 8.73
CA GLU A 42 3.31 9.41 7.84
C GLU A 42 3.74 10.50 6.86
N LYS A 43 5.05 10.75 6.79
CA LYS A 43 5.64 11.59 5.75
C LYS A 43 5.68 10.81 4.45
N TYR A 44 4.79 11.16 3.55
CA TYR A 44 4.71 10.60 2.20
C TYR A 44 4.92 11.71 1.18
N GLU A 45 6.16 11.81 0.69
CA GLU A 45 6.57 12.80 -0.30
C GLU A 45 7.24 12.05 -1.47
N PRO A 46 6.46 11.40 -2.35
CA PRO A 46 7.01 10.75 -3.53
C PRO A 46 7.69 11.80 -4.41
N GLY A 47 8.95 11.55 -4.79
CA GLY A 47 9.68 12.42 -5.71
C GLY A 47 9.16 12.33 -7.14
N ALA A 48 9.67 13.19 -8.02
CA ALA A 48 9.31 13.22 -9.44
C ALA A 48 9.48 11.86 -10.15
N ASP A 49 10.58 11.17 -9.88
CA ASP A 49 10.88 9.84 -10.44
C ASP A 49 10.34 8.69 -9.59
N TYR A 50 9.37 8.95 -8.73
CA TYR A 50 8.85 7.92 -7.84
C TYR A 50 8.26 6.76 -8.62
N ARG A 51 8.66 5.57 -8.20
CA ARG A 51 8.07 4.28 -8.54
C ARG A 51 7.98 3.48 -7.27
N LEU A 52 6.94 2.66 -7.13
CA LEU A 52 6.79 1.82 -5.94
C LEU A 52 7.99 0.85 -5.83
N PRO A 53 8.77 0.87 -4.72
CA PRO A 53 9.88 -0.05 -4.56
C PRO A 53 9.43 -1.51 -4.53
N TYR A 54 10.19 -2.40 -5.17
CA TYR A 54 9.85 -3.83 -5.28
C TYR A 54 9.57 -4.50 -3.93
N ARG A 55 10.37 -4.14 -2.91
CA ARG A 55 10.28 -4.70 -1.55
C ARG A 55 8.92 -4.46 -0.88
N ILE A 56 8.16 -3.47 -1.34
CA ILE A 56 6.84 -3.12 -0.82
C ILE A 56 5.77 -3.20 -1.91
N SER A 57 6.02 -3.97 -2.98
CA SER A 57 5.07 -4.14 -4.08
C SER A 57 3.79 -4.88 -3.67
N ASP A 58 3.83 -5.60 -2.56
CA ASP A 58 2.70 -6.27 -1.91
C ASP A 58 1.96 -5.38 -0.90
N ASP A 59 2.45 -4.16 -0.65
CA ASP A 59 1.77 -3.16 0.16
C ASP A 59 0.72 -2.42 -0.68
N TYR A 60 -0.49 -2.99 -0.68
CA TYR A 60 -1.63 -2.44 -1.42
C TYR A 60 -2.02 -1.04 -0.95
N TRP A 61 -1.78 -0.68 0.31
CA TRP A 61 -2.14 0.65 0.80
C TRP A 61 -1.20 1.71 0.22
N MET A 62 0.10 1.46 0.23
CA MET A 62 1.07 2.35 -0.40
C MET A 62 0.85 2.48 -1.91
N PHE A 63 0.49 1.37 -2.57
CA PHE A 63 0.19 1.39 -4.00
C PHE A 63 -1.10 2.15 -4.32
N GLU A 64 -2.18 1.94 -3.57
CA GLU A 64 -3.43 2.68 -3.70
C GLU A 64 -3.21 4.19 -3.50
N ARG A 65 -2.49 4.56 -2.44
CA ARG A 65 -2.13 5.95 -2.15
C ARG A 65 -1.34 6.59 -3.30
N TRP A 66 -0.39 5.84 -3.88
CA TRP A 66 0.35 6.32 -5.06
C TRP A 66 -0.56 6.51 -6.27
N CYS A 67 -1.47 5.56 -6.53
CA CYS A 67 -2.42 5.64 -7.64
C CYS A 67 -3.37 6.85 -7.48
N GLU A 68 -3.90 7.08 -6.28
CA GLU A 68 -4.76 8.23 -5.98
C GLU A 68 -4.02 9.55 -6.20
N GLN A 69 -2.84 9.71 -5.59
CA GLN A 69 -2.05 10.94 -5.71
C GLN A 69 -1.64 11.20 -7.16
N SER A 70 -1.07 10.20 -7.82
CA SER A 70 -0.58 10.35 -9.20
C SER A 70 -1.69 10.66 -10.19
N SER A 71 -2.86 10.02 -10.05
CA SER A 71 -4.03 10.31 -10.89
C SER A 71 -4.62 11.71 -10.69
N ALA A 72 -4.36 12.34 -9.54
CA ALA A 72 -4.78 13.70 -9.25
C ALA A 72 -3.75 14.75 -9.70
N GLU A 73 -2.46 14.43 -9.60
CA GLU A 73 -1.36 15.39 -9.84
C GLU A 73 -0.82 15.36 -11.27
N TYR A 74 -0.82 14.19 -11.93
CA TYR A 74 -0.17 13.99 -13.22
C TYR A 74 -1.21 13.76 -14.32
N PRO A 75 -1.10 14.44 -15.47
CA PRO A 75 -2.02 14.24 -16.60
C PRO A 75 -1.79 12.92 -17.35
N PHE A 76 -0.62 12.30 -17.21
CA PHE A 76 -0.30 11.04 -17.87
C PHE A 76 0.20 10.01 -16.87
N LEU A 77 -0.41 8.82 -16.89
CA LEU A 77 -0.02 7.69 -16.05
C LEU A 77 0.62 6.62 -16.93
N VAL A 78 1.84 6.22 -16.60
CA VAL A 78 2.58 5.17 -17.30
C VAL A 78 2.29 3.84 -16.60
N LEU A 79 1.48 3.00 -17.24
CA LEU A 79 1.03 1.71 -16.72
C LEU A 79 1.72 0.56 -17.46
N GLY A 80 2.06 -0.49 -16.72
CA GLY A 80 2.60 -1.74 -17.26
C GLY A 80 3.23 -2.60 -16.19
N ASP A 81 3.91 -3.66 -16.63
CA ASP A 81 4.57 -4.62 -15.75
C ASP A 81 6.01 -4.19 -15.39
N SER A 82 6.90 -5.17 -15.30
CA SER A 82 8.34 -5.01 -15.09
C SER A 82 8.99 -3.99 -16.02
N VAL A 83 8.58 -3.91 -17.30
CA VAL A 83 9.21 -3.02 -18.27
C VAL A 83 8.90 -1.56 -17.96
N MET A 84 7.63 -1.25 -17.73
CA MET A 84 7.19 0.12 -17.42
C MET A 84 7.59 0.54 -16.00
N TRP A 85 7.57 -0.40 -15.06
CA TRP A 85 8.09 -0.21 -13.72
C TRP A 85 9.61 0.07 -13.70
N GLY A 86 10.35 -0.31 -14.75
CA GLY A 86 11.79 -0.11 -14.83
C GLY A 86 12.59 -1.16 -14.07
N GLN A 87 12.30 -2.43 -14.32
CA GLN A 87 13.09 -3.54 -13.78
C GLN A 87 14.55 -3.40 -14.21
N TYR A 88 15.47 -3.60 -13.27
CA TYR A 88 16.94 -3.47 -13.44
C TYR A 88 17.49 -2.06 -13.64
N VAL A 89 16.67 -1.01 -13.59
CA VAL A 89 17.14 0.38 -13.64
C VAL A 89 16.82 1.13 -12.34
N LYS A 90 17.48 2.28 -12.17
CA LYS A 90 17.14 3.23 -11.10
C LYS A 90 15.86 3.99 -11.47
N SER A 91 15.22 4.61 -10.47
CA SER A 91 14.06 5.49 -10.65
C SER A 91 14.31 6.58 -11.70
N GLU A 92 15.49 7.21 -11.62
CA GLU A 92 15.94 8.26 -12.56
C GLU A 92 16.28 7.76 -13.97
N HIS A 93 16.08 6.47 -14.28
CA HIS A 93 16.35 5.91 -15.62
C HIS A 93 15.16 5.09 -16.15
N THR A 94 13.94 5.39 -15.68
CA THR A 94 12.71 4.75 -16.17
C THR A 94 12.19 5.42 -17.44
N LEU A 95 11.25 4.76 -18.14
CA LEU A 95 10.57 5.39 -19.27
C LEU A 95 9.87 6.70 -18.86
N ALA A 96 9.20 6.72 -17.71
CA ALA A 96 8.51 7.90 -17.21
C ALA A 96 9.48 9.07 -17.01
N HIS A 97 10.66 8.82 -16.44
CA HIS A 97 11.72 9.82 -16.29
C HIS A 97 12.09 10.45 -17.64
N PHE A 98 12.43 9.63 -18.64
CA PHE A 98 12.84 10.15 -19.95
C PHE A 98 11.70 10.86 -20.70
N LEU A 99 10.44 10.45 -20.48
CA LEU A 99 9.28 11.17 -21.02
C LEU A 99 9.13 12.56 -20.37
N ASN A 100 9.36 12.69 -19.06
CA ASN A 100 9.37 13.98 -18.37
C ASN A 100 10.54 14.86 -18.83
N GLU A 101 11.74 14.29 -18.99
CA GLU A 101 12.92 14.99 -19.53
C GLU A 101 12.62 15.54 -20.94
N GLN A 102 12.05 14.71 -21.81
CA GLN A 102 11.67 15.11 -23.16
C GLN A 102 10.56 16.17 -23.17
N ALA A 103 9.60 16.09 -22.25
CA ALA A 103 8.55 17.09 -22.10
C ALA A 103 9.05 18.42 -21.46
N GLY A 104 10.21 18.40 -20.81
CA GLY A 104 10.75 19.51 -20.03
C GLY A 104 9.95 19.83 -18.76
N LYS A 105 9.10 18.90 -18.30
CA LYS A 105 8.23 19.05 -17.12
C LYS A 105 7.76 17.68 -16.60
N GLU A 106 7.47 17.62 -15.30
CA GLU A 106 6.93 16.44 -14.62
C GLU A 106 5.44 16.27 -14.91
N VAL A 107 5.10 15.48 -15.94
CA VAL A 107 3.71 15.24 -16.37
C VAL A 107 3.37 13.76 -16.56
N PHE A 108 4.36 12.88 -16.49
CA PHE A 108 4.23 11.44 -16.53
C PHE A 108 4.55 10.85 -15.15
N ALA A 109 3.61 10.13 -14.55
CA ALA A 109 3.85 9.36 -13.33
C ALA A 109 4.04 7.87 -13.65
N ASN A 110 5.01 7.22 -12.98
CA ASN A 110 5.24 5.79 -13.14
C ASN A 110 4.32 4.98 -12.21
N LEU A 111 3.28 4.35 -12.77
CA LEU A 111 2.38 3.42 -12.08
C LEU A 111 2.63 1.97 -12.52
N GLY A 112 3.77 1.70 -13.15
CA GLY A 112 4.19 0.35 -13.44
C GLY A 112 4.32 -0.47 -12.15
N LEU A 113 4.02 -1.76 -12.23
CA LEU A 113 4.18 -2.68 -11.12
C LEU A 113 4.73 -4.01 -11.64
N ASP A 114 5.89 -4.42 -11.14
CA ASP A 114 6.53 -5.66 -11.56
C ASP A 114 5.58 -6.86 -11.36
N GLY A 115 5.40 -7.67 -12.40
CA GLY A 115 4.51 -8.84 -12.38
C GLY A 115 3.00 -8.55 -12.36
N ILE A 116 2.56 -7.32 -12.65
CA ILE A 116 1.12 -7.00 -12.65
C ILE A 116 0.35 -7.79 -13.71
N HIS A 117 -0.76 -8.39 -13.30
CA HIS A 117 -1.64 -9.14 -14.20
C HIS A 117 -2.52 -8.19 -15.05
N PRO A 118 -2.82 -8.51 -16.33
CA PRO A 118 -3.65 -7.65 -17.17
C PRO A 118 -5.04 -7.30 -16.60
N ILE A 119 -5.65 -8.21 -15.83
CA ILE A 119 -6.93 -7.95 -15.15
C ILE A 119 -6.78 -6.85 -14.08
N ALA A 120 -5.66 -6.83 -13.35
CA ALA A 120 -5.39 -5.78 -12.38
C ALA A 120 -5.17 -4.43 -13.09
N MET A 121 -4.43 -4.42 -14.20
CA MET A 121 -4.26 -3.22 -15.03
C MET A 121 -5.60 -2.68 -15.56
N ALA A 122 -6.51 -3.55 -16.01
CA ALA A 122 -7.85 -3.13 -16.42
C ALA A 122 -8.61 -2.44 -15.28
N GLY A 123 -8.44 -2.91 -14.04
CA GLY A 123 -8.94 -2.24 -12.84
C GLY A 123 -8.33 -0.85 -12.67
N LEU A 124 -7.00 -0.72 -12.78
CA LEU A 124 -6.31 0.57 -12.65
C LEU A 124 -6.81 1.59 -13.68
N ILE A 125 -6.96 1.18 -14.94
CA ILE A 125 -7.51 2.04 -15.99
C ILE A 125 -8.93 2.48 -15.64
N ARG A 126 -9.77 1.55 -15.14
CA ARG A 126 -11.16 1.85 -14.79
C ARG A 126 -11.31 2.85 -13.65
N TYR A 127 -10.45 2.79 -12.64
CA TYR A 127 -10.58 3.62 -11.43
C TYR A 127 -9.73 4.91 -11.48
N TYR A 128 -8.60 4.88 -12.19
CA TYR A 128 -7.62 5.98 -12.21
C TYR A 128 -7.36 6.58 -13.61
N GLY A 129 -7.77 5.92 -14.70
CA GLY A 129 -7.59 6.40 -16.08
C GLY A 129 -8.66 7.40 -16.51
N LYS A 130 -8.73 8.56 -15.85
CA LYS A 130 -9.67 9.64 -16.16
C LYS A 130 -9.22 10.48 -17.35
#